data_AF-A0A1F5ZZB0-F1
#
_entry.id   AF-A0A1F5ZZB0-F1
#
_cell.length_a   1.000
_cell.length_b   1.000
_cell.length_c   1.000
_cell.angle_alpha   90.00
_cell.angle_beta   90.00
_cell.angle_gamma   90.00
#
_symmetry.space_group_name_H-M   'P 1'
#
loop_
_entity.id
_entity.type
_entity.pdbx_description
1 polymer ?
#
loop_
_entity_poly.entity_id
_entity_poly.type
_entity_poly.pdbx_seq_one_letter_code
_entity_poly.pdbx_strand_id
1 'polypeptide(L)' 'MLNWDYDLPKNWKPKTDEEWVWFLVRKINHNDLTGIPRKILAKFFPEIKKVLDPGKKVILEYFLNKYKWI' A
#
# COMPACT_ATOMS: atom_id res chain seq x y z
N MET A 1 -8.95 -0.29 -15.96
CA MET A 1 -8.94 0.12 -14.54
C MET A 1 -10.07 1.12 -14.36
N LEU A 2 -11.04 0.85 -13.49
CA LEU A 2 -12.16 1.77 -13.25
C LEU A 2 -11.61 3.08 -12.64
N ASN A 3 -12.12 4.22 -13.09
CA ASN A 3 -11.72 5.61 -12.75
C ASN A 3 -11.93 6.01 -11.28
N TRP A 4 -11.64 5.14 -10.32
CA TRP A 4 -11.76 5.43 -8.88
C TRP A 4 -10.81 6.54 -8.40
N ASP A 5 -9.73 6.79 -9.16
CA ASP A 5 -8.71 7.77 -8.82
C ASP A 5 -9.17 9.23 -8.91
N TYR A 6 -10.27 9.51 -9.61
CA TYR A 6 -10.64 10.86 -10.01
C TYR A 6 -11.66 11.56 -9.09
N ASP A 7 -12.46 10.81 -8.31
CA ASP A 7 -13.60 11.38 -7.54
C ASP A 7 -13.53 11.15 -6.02
N LEU A 8 -12.34 10.96 -5.45
CA LEU A 8 -12.21 10.82 -3.99
C LEU A 8 -12.31 12.19 -3.29
N PRO A 9 -13.13 12.33 -2.24
CA PRO A 9 -13.12 13.52 -1.39
C PRO A 9 -11.71 13.84 -0.89
N LYS A 10 -11.37 15.14 -0.73
CA LYS A 10 -10.04 15.56 -0.23
C LYS A 10 -9.64 14.91 1.10
N ASN A 11 -10.62 14.55 1.92
CA ASN A 11 -10.43 13.93 3.24
C ASN A 11 -10.76 12.43 3.25
N TRP A 12 -10.85 11.80 2.08
CA TRP A 12 -11.15 10.39 1.98
C TRP A 12 -10.07 9.56 2.68
N LYS A 13 -10.51 8.56 3.42
CA LYS A 13 -9.66 7.59 4.10
C LYS A 13 -10.29 6.21 3.94
N PRO A 14 -9.49 5.16 3.73
CA PRO A 14 -9.99 3.79 3.69
C PRO A 14 -10.57 3.41 5.06
N LYS A 15 -11.72 2.76 5.04
CA LYS A 15 -12.47 2.29 6.21
C LYS A 15 -12.53 0.77 6.26
N THR A 16 -12.58 0.11 5.11
CA THR A 16 -12.59 -1.36 5.01
C THR A 16 -11.21 -1.91 4.65
N ASP A 17 -10.97 -3.19 4.95
CA ASP A 17 -9.71 -3.85 4.62
C ASP A 17 -9.48 -3.88 3.09
N GLU A 18 -10.54 -4.05 2.30
CA GLU A 18 -10.47 -3.98 0.84
C GLU A 18 -10.07 -2.56 0.37
N GLU A 19 -10.70 -1.50 0.89
CA GLU A 19 -10.32 -0.12 0.57
C GLU A 19 -8.85 0.17 0.92
N TRP A 20 -8.34 -0.41 2.03
CA TRP A 20 -6.93 -0.31 2.39
C TRP A 20 -6.02 -0.98 1.37
N VAL A 21 -6.35 -2.19 0.90
CA VAL A 21 -5.60 -2.90 -0.14
C VAL A 21 -5.50 -2.04 -1.39
N TRP A 22 -6.63 -1.55 -1.91
CA TRP A 22 -6.68 -0.72 -3.10
C TRP A 22 -5.88 0.59 -2.93
N PHE A 23 -6.10 1.30 -1.82
CA PHE A 23 -5.39 2.55 -1.50
C PHE A 23 -3.87 2.36 -1.47
N LEU A 24 -3.40 1.32 -0.79
CA LEU A 24 -1.96 1.04 -0.67
C LEU A 24 -1.35 0.66 -2.02
N VAL A 25 -2.01 -0.22 -2.78
CA VAL A 25 -1.52 -0.65 -4.12
C VAL A 25 -1.37 0.56 -5.04
N ARG A 26 -2.38 1.42 -5.09
CA ARG A 26 -2.34 2.67 -5.86
C ARG A 26 -1.14 3.53 -5.43
N LYS A 27 -1.08 3.90 -4.16
CA LYS A 27 -0.02 4.77 -3.61
C LYS A 27 1.38 4.23 -3.92
N ILE A 28 1.62 2.94 -3.68
CA ILE A 28 2.91 2.30 -3.89
C ILE A 28 3.29 2.24 -5.38
N ASN A 29 2.34 1.87 -6.26
CA ASN A 29 2.59 1.80 -7.70
C ASN A 29 2.86 3.19 -8.29
N HIS A 30 2.25 4.23 -7.73
CA HIS A 30 2.50 5.63 -8.09
C HIS A 30 3.68 6.28 -7.33
N ASN A 31 4.51 5.50 -6.63
CA ASN A 31 5.67 5.97 -5.85
C ASN A 31 5.35 6.93 -4.70
N ASP A 32 4.09 7.05 -4.30
CA ASP A 32 3.70 7.85 -3.14
C ASP A 32 3.68 6.98 -1.87
N LEU A 33 4.80 6.97 -1.15
CA LEU A 33 4.91 6.27 0.14
C LEU A 33 4.61 7.18 1.35
N THR A 34 4.21 8.42 1.11
CA THR A 34 4.00 9.40 2.18
C THR A 34 2.78 9.05 3.03
N GLY A 35 2.88 9.25 4.34
CA GLY A 35 1.76 9.07 5.26
C GLY A 35 1.26 7.63 5.41
N ILE A 36 1.99 6.62 4.93
CA ILE A 36 1.68 5.20 5.15
C ILE A 36 2.43 4.73 6.41
N PRO A 37 1.74 4.45 7.54
CA PRO A 37 2.40 3.95 8.72
C PRO A 37 2.96 2.54 8.46
N ARG A 38 4.18 2.27 8.91
CA ARG A 38 4.82 0.95 8.75
C ARG A 38 3.94 -0.21 9.24
N LYS A 39 3.23 -0.02 10.36
CA LYS A 39 2.30 -1.04 10.92
C LYS A 39 1.16 -1.39 9.97
N ILE A 40 0.60 -0.38 9.29
CA ILE A 40 -0.46 -0.57 8.29
C ILE A 40 0.11 -1.28 7.07
N LEU A 41 1.26 -0.82 6.58
CA LEU A 41 1.93 -1.48 5.47
C LEU A 41 2.22 -2.95 5.78
N ALA A 42 2.74 -3.26 6.97
CA ALA A 42 3.01 -4.62 7.41
C ALA A 42 1.73 -5.48 7.53
N LYS A 43 0.63 -4.91 8.06
CA LYS A 43 -0.67 -5.60 8.16
C LYS A 43 -1.17 -6.06 6.79
N PHE A 44 -1.15 -5.16 5.80
CA PHE A 44 -1.74 -5.41 4.48
C PHE A 44 -0.75 -5.98 3.46
N PHE A 45 0.56 -5.98 3.75
CA PHE A 45 1.60 -6.50 2.85
C PHE A 45 1.30 -7.91 2.30
N PRO A 46 0.83 -8.89 3.09
CA PRO A 46 0.51 -10.23 2.59
C PRO A 46 -0.52 -10.25 1.45
N GLU A 47 -1.44 -9.29 1.44
CA GLU A 47 -2.47 -9.17 0.41
C GLU A 47 -1.98 -8.34 -0.77
N ILE A 48 -1.46 -7.14 -0.53
CA ILE A 48 -1.06 -6.24 -1.61
C ILE A 48 0.13 -6.79 -2.42
N LYS A 49 1.04 -7.59 -1.81
CA LYS A 49 2.20 -8.16 -2.53
C LYS A 49 1.83 -9.08 -3.70
N LYS A 50 0.58 -9.53 -3.78
CA LYS A 50 0.05 -10.36 -4.87
C LYS A 50 -0.25 -9.54 -6.12
N VAL A 51 -0.49 -8.24 -5.96
CA VAL A 51 -0.96 -7.32 -7.01
C VAL A 51 -0.02 -6.13 -7.25
N LEU A 52 1.03 -5.98 -6.43
CA LEU A 52 2.09 -5.01 -6.63
C LEU A 52 2.99 -5.40 -7.81
N ASP A 53 3.55 -4.38 -8.46
CA ASP A 53 4.65 -4.57 -9.40
C ASP A 53 5.82 -5.36 -8.76
N PRO A 54 6.45 -6.31 -9.46
CA PRO A 54 7.50 -7.16 -8.91
C PRO A 54 8.66 -6.39 -8.26
N GLY A 55 9.09 -5.27 -8.85
CA GLY A 55 10.16 -4.45 -8.29
C GLY A 55 9.74 -3.79 -6.97
N LYS A 56 8.50 -3.26 -6.93
CA LYS A 56 7.92 -2.67 -5.71
C LYS A 56 7.78 -3.68 -4.59
N LYS A 57 7.33 -4.89 -4.93
CA LYS A 57 7.21 -6.00 -3.99
C LYS A 57 8.56 -6.29 -3.32
N VAL A 58 9.63 -6.47 -4.09
CA VAL A 58 10.96 -6.82 -3.56
C VAL A 58 11.49 -5.74 -2.62
N ILE A 59 11.37 -4.46 -3.01
CA ILE A 59 11.81 -3.33 -2.19
C ILE A 59 11.06 -3.29 -0.85
N LEU A 60 9.74 -3.44 -0.89
CA LEU A 60 8.91 -3.41 0.31
C LEU A 60 9.12 -4.64 1.19
N GLU A 61 9.35 -5.80 0.60
CA GLU A 61 9.68 -7.03 1.33
C GLU A 61 11.01 -6.87 2.07
N TYR A 62 12.03 -6.33 1.40
CA TYR A 62 13.31 -6.00 2.02
C TYR A 62 13.14 -4.97 3.14
N PHE A 63 12.41 -3.87 2.88
CA PHE A 63 12.13 -2.85 3.88
C PHE A 63 11.43 -3.43 5.12
N LEU A 64 10.37 -4.22 4.95
CA LEU A 64 9.63 -4.78 6.07
C LEU A 64 10.43 -5.85 6.85
N ASN A 65 11.25 -6.65 6.17
CA ASN A 65 12.06 -7.68 6.81
C ASN A 65 13.33 -7.14 7.49
N LYS A 66 13.99 -6.12 6.91
CA LYS A 66 15.22 -5.52 7.48
C LYS A 66 15.00 -4.99 8.89
N TYR A 67 13.80 -4.48 9.18
CA TYR A 67 13.45 -3.91 10.47
C TYR A 67 12.64 -4.85 11.37
N LYS A 68 12.53 -6.16 11.07
CA LYS A 68 11.93 -7.16 11.99
C LYS A 68 12.81 -7.45 13.22
N TRP A 69 14.07 -7.03 13.18
CA TRP A 69 15.11 -7.38 14.15
C TRP A 69 15.64 -6.18 14.95
N ILE A 70 14.88 -5.08 15.00
CA ILE A 70 15.18 -3.89 15.83
C ILE A 70 13.96 -3.60 16.70
#